data_AF-A0A091BMU6-F1
#
_entry.id   AF-A0A091BMU6-F1
#
_cell.length_a   1.000
_cell.length_b   1.000
_cell.length_c   1.000
_cell.angle_alpha   90.00
_cell.angle_beta   90.00
_cell.angle_gamma   90.00
#
_symmetry.space_group_name_H-M   'P 1'
#
loop_
_entity.id
_entity.type
_entity.pdbx_description
1 polymer ?
#
loop_
_entity_poly.entity_id
_entity_poly.type
_entity_poly.pdbx_seq_one_letter_code
_entity_poly.pdbx_strand_id
1 'polypeptide(L)'
;MDTAQHSRPLWIGLLASILFVPLLMSFLMAFSSESIMVPPLLVLIMGVLISAPVALIVELPFALWLRRIGHLNAAYLCLAGPLVGGIALGFYSLQSNYWPQMNDQDLARWIAQQAALKAIVPGSIYGLLSAAAFSVGAGVKVRPGRHPNSGSY
;
A
#
# COMPACT_ATOMS: atom_id res chain seq x y z
N MET A 1 13.27 15.86 -20.98
CA MET A 1 12.08 15.46 -20.20
C MET A 1 11.55 14.19 -20.84
N ASP A 2 11.55 13.05 -20.13
CA ASP A 2 11.04 11.77 -20.68
C ASP A 2 9.51 11.83 -20.83
N THR A 3 9.04 12.39 -21.94
CA THR A 3 7.62 12.54 -22.28
C THR A 3 6.88 11.20 -22.28
N ALA A 4 7.57 10.10 -22.56
CA ALA A 4 7.01 8.74 -22.56
C ALA A 4 6.52 8.26 -21.17
N GLN A 5 7.10 8.74 -20.06
CA GLN A 5 6.65 8.36 -18.72
C GLN A 5 5.36 9.11 -18.32
N HIS A 6 5.15 10.30 -18.90
CA HIS A 6 3.97 11.14 -18.67
C HIS A 6 2.84 10.88 -19.66
N SER A 7 2.94 9.85 -20.50
CA SER A 7 1.86 9.42 -21.40
C SER A 7 1.35 8.01 -21.08
N ARG A 8 2.05 7.26 -20.22
CA ARG A 8 1.65 5.88 -19.87
C ARG A 8 0.37 5.84 -19.03
N PRO A 9 -0.50 4.85 -19.27
CA PRO A 9 -1.70 4.66 -18.48
C PRO A 9 -1.33 4.21 -17.05
N LEU A 10 -1.67 5.02 -16.05
CA LEU A 10 -1.45 4.73 -14.64
C LEU A 10 -2.34 3.55 -14.15
N TRP A 11 -3.41 3.24 -14.89
CA TRP A 11 -4.33 2.15 -14.57
C TRP A 11 -3.67 0.78 -14.49
N ILE A 12 -2.60 0.53 -15.26
CA ILE A 12 -1.85 -0.73 -15.18
C ILE A 12 -1.11 -0.83 -13.84
N GLY A 13 -0.53 0.28 -13.37
CA GLY A 13 0.06 0.37 -12.03
C GLY A 13 -0.99 0.20 -10.94
N LEU A 14 -2.16 0.82 -11.11
CA LEU A 14 -3.27 0.70 -10.16
C LEU A 14 -3.76 -0.76 -10.04
N LEU A 15 -3.98 -1.45 -11.16
CA LEU A 15 -4.37 -2.86 -11.15
C LEU A 15 -3.29 -3.74 -10.52
N ALA A 16 -2.02 -3.45 -10.79
CA ALA A 16 -0.91 -4.15 -10.18
C ALA A 16 -0.87 -3.97 -8.67
N SER A 17 -1.09 -2.76 -8.15
CA SER A 17 -1.09 -2.50 -6.70
C SER A 17 -2.28 -3.15 -5.98
N ILE A 18 -3.47 -3.09 -6.59
CA ILE A 18 -4.69 -3.72 -6.06
C ILE A 18 -4.55 -5.23 -5.96
N LEU A 19 -3.97 -5.89 -6.98
CA LEU A 19 -3.98 -7.34 -7.10
C LEU A 19 -2.72 -8.01 -6.51
N PHE A 20 -1.55 -7.39 -6.62
CA PHE A 20 -0.27 -8.03 -6.27
C PHE A 20 -0.21 -8.45 -4.81
N VAL A 21 -0.58 -7.54 -3.90
CA VAL A 21 -0.50 -7.80 -2.45
C VAL A 21 -1.49 -8.89 -2.01
N PRO A 22 -2.79 -8.84 -2.36
CA PRO A 22 -3.74 -9.91 -2.06
C PRO A 22 -3.38 -11.25 -2.69
N LEU A 23 -2.88 -11.25 -3.94
CA LEU A 23 -2.42 -12.47 -4.61
C LEU A 23 -1.24 -13.09 -3.87
N LEU A 24 -0.22 -12.30 -3.55
CA LEU A 24 0.94 -12.78 -2.81
C LEU A 24 0.54 -13.37 -1.45
N MET A 25 -0.36 -12.72 -0.71
CA MET A 25 -0.88 -13.22 0.56
C MET A 25 -1.66 -14.53 0.41
N SER A 26 -2.58 -14.60 -0.55
CA SER A 26 -3.34 -15.82 -0.83
C SER A 26 -2.43 -16.98 -1.24
N PHE A 27 -1.39 -16.69 -2.02
CA PHE A 27 -0.40 -17.68 -2.44
C PHE A 27 0.40 -18.17 -1.23
N LEU A 28 0.96 -17.27 -0.42
CA LEU A 28 1.69 -17.64 0.80
C LEU A 28 0.83 -18.46 1.77
N MET A 29 -0.44 -18.12 1.93
CA MET A 29 -1.37 -18.92 2.75
C MET A 29 -1.68 -20.30 2.14
N ALA A 30 -1.71 -20.43 0.81
CA ALA A 30 -1.91 -21.72 0.18
C ALA A 30 -0.75 -22.71 0.43
N PHE A 31 0.47 -22.19 0.66
CA PHE A 31 1.65 -22.99 1.03
C PHE A 31 1.91 -23.05 2.54
N SER A 32 1.15 -22.31 3.33
CA SER A 32 1.21 -22.40 4.79
C SER A 32 0.67 -23.76 5.22
N SER A 33 1.53 -24.57 5.84
CA SER A 33 1.16 -25.84 6.46
C SER A 33 0.32 -25.67 7.73
N GLU A 34 0.16 -24.45 8.23
CA GLU A 34 -0.78 -24.19 9.30
C GLU A 34 -2.21 -24.39 8.79
N SER A 35 -2.98 -25.17 9.54
CA SER A 35 -4.41 -25.42 9.35
C SER A 35 -5.22 -24.14 9.63
N ILE A 36 -4.96 -23.08 8.87
CA ILE A 36 -5.64 -21.81 8.99
C ILE A 36 -7.03 -21.99 8.40
N MET A 37 -8.03 -21.77 9.26
CA MET A 37 -9.46 -21.96 9.02
C MET A 37 -10.04 -21.06 7.91
N VAL A 38 -9.22 -20.20 7.30
CA VAL A 38 -9.63 -19.17 6.33
C VAL A 38 -9.18 -19.60 4.92
N PRO A 39 -10.12 -19.80 3.98
CA PRO A 39 -9.80 -20.18 2.62
C PRO A 39 -8.90 -19.12 1.94
N PRO A 40 -7.82 -19.52 1.22
CA PRO A 40 -6.96 -18.57 0.49
C PRO A 40 -7.73 -17.64 -0.46
N LEU A 41 -8.82 -18.15 -1.04
CA LEU A 41 -9.72 -17.38 -1.90
C LEU A 41 -10.47 -16.28 -1.13
N LEU A 42 -10.82 -16.51 0.14
CA LEU A 42 -11.43 -15.48 0.98
C LEU A 42 -10.44 -14.36 1.29
N VAL A 43 -9.17 -14.72 1.54
CA VAL A 43 -8.08 -13.75 1.76
C VAL A 43 -7.84 -12.90 0.52
N LEU A 44 -7.88 -13.51 -0.68
CA LEU A 44 -7.78 -12.79 -1.93
C LEU A 44 -8.92 -11.77 -2.08
N ILE A 45 -10.17 -12.20 -1.89
CA ILE A 45 -11.36 -11.34 -2.04
C ILE A 45 -11.30 -10.18 -1.04
N MET A 46 -11.09 -10.47 0.25
CA MET A 46 -11.02 -9.44 1.29
C MET A 46 -9.83 -8.51 1.07
N GLY A 47 -8.69 -9.05 0.65
CA GLY A 47 -7.51 -8.27 0.32
C GLY A 47 -7.78 -7.28 -0.81
N VAL A 48 -8.45 -7.70 -1.89
CA VAL A 48 -8.84 -6.81 -3.00
C VAL A 48 -9.86 -5.77 -2.56
N LEU A 49 -10.82 -6.16 -1.72
CA LEU A 49 -11.85 -5.25 -1.21
C LEU A 49 -11.25 -4.11 -0.36
N ILE A 50 -10.14 -4.39 0.33
CA ILE A 50 -9.41 -3.42 1.16
C ILE A 50 -8.40 -2.62 0.31
N SER A 51 -7.68 -3.26 -0.60
CA SER A 51 -6.64 -2.60 -1.41
C SER A 51 -7.22 -1.65 -2.47
N ALA A 52 -8.36 -2.01 -3.08
CA ALA A 52 -9.03 -1.20 -4.10
C ALA A 52 -9.35 0.25 -3.66
N PRO A 53 -10.05 0.49 -2.53
CA PRO A 53 -10.35 1.85 -2.08
C PRO A 53 -9.08 2.63 -1.70
N VAL A 54 -8.08 1.97 -1.10
CA VAL A 54 -6.80 2.62 -0.74
C VAL A 54 -6.05 3.07 -2.00
N ALA A 55 -5.99 2.21 -3.02
CA ALA A 55 -5.34 2.53 -4.28
C ALA A 55 -6.06 3.67 -5.03
N LEU A 56 -7.39 3.67 -5.03
CA LEU A 56 -8.20 4.70 -5.70
C LEU A 56 -8.19 6.06 -4.98
N ILE A 57 -8.29 6.06 -3.65
CA ILE A 57 -8.44 7.28 -2.83
C ILE A 57 -7.08 7.90 -2.50
N VAL A 58 -6.02 7.10 -2.41
CA VAL A 58 -4.71 7.58 -1.95
C VAL A 58 -3.65 7.45 -3.04
N GLU A 59 -3.38 6.24 -3.55
CA GLU A 59 -2.25 6.02 -4.48
C GLU A 59 -2.44 6.76 -5.82
N LEU A 60 -3.63 6.67 -6.42
CA LEU A 60 -3.93 7.32 -7.70
C LEU A 60 -3.84 8.85 -7.64
N PRO A 61 -4.53 9.56 -6.72
CA PRO A 61 -4.42 11.01 -6.63
C PRO A 61 -3.01 11.46 -6.23
N PHE A 62 -2.30 10.71 -5.38
CA PHE A 62 -0.91 11.02 -5.05
C PHE A 62 0.02 10.91 -6.27
N ALA A 63 -0.14 9.86 -7.08
CA ALA A 63 0.60 9.69 -8.33
C ALA A 63 0.24 10.77 -9.37
N LEU A 64 -1.04 11.14 -9.49
CA LEU A 64 -1.49 12.24 -10.36
C LEU A 64 -0.91 13.59 -9.92
N TRP A 65 -0.86 13.84 -8.61
CA TRP A 65 -0.26 15.05 -8.06
C TRP A 65 1.24 15.11 -8.37
N LEU A 66 1.98 14.04 -8.12
CA LEU A 66 3.42 13.93 -8.48
C LEU A 66 3.68 14.10 -9.98
N ARG A 67 2.78 13.58 -10.83
CA ARG A 67 2.82 13.78 -12.29
C ARG A 67 2.56 15.23 -12.68
N ARG A 68 1.65 15.93 -11.99
CA ARG A 68 1.34 17.35 -12.23
C ARG A 68 2.53 18.26 -11.93
N ILE A 69 3.32 17.94 -10.90
CA ILE A 69 4.54 18.69 -10.56
C ILE A 69 5.80 18.21 -11.30
N GLY A 70 5.69 17.21 -12.19
CA GLY A 70 6.82 16.68 -12.96
C GLY A 70 7.86 15.88 -12.15
N HIS A 71 7.53 15.54 -10.89
CA HIS A 71 8.39 14.83 -9.94
C HIS A 71 7.98 13.36 -9.74
N LEU A 72 7.28 12.75 -10.71
CA LEU A 72 6.89 11.34 -10.66
C LEU A 72 8.13 10.43 -10.59
N ASN A 73 8.45 9.98 -9.38
CA ASN A 73 9.61 9.15 -9.05
C ASN A 73 9.17 7.96 -8.21
N ALA A 74 9.63 6.77 -8.58
CA ALA A 74 9.31 5.54 -7.85
C ALA A 74 9.82 5.59 -6.40
N ALA A 75 10.93 6.29 -6.13
CA ALA A 75 11.44 6.45 -4.77
C ALA A 75 10.45 7.16 -3.84
N TYR A 76 9.79 8.23 -4.30
CA TYR A 76 8.79 8.93 -3.49
C TYR A 76 7.54 8.08 -3.25
N LEU A 77 7.11 7.31 -4.25
CA LEU A 77 5.98 6.40 -4.13
C LEU A 77 6.29 5.28 -3.13
N CYS A 78 7.47 4.65 -3.22
CA CYS A 78 7.90 3.58 -2.31
C CYS A 78 8.22 4.07 -0.90
N LEU A 79 8.51 5.36 -0.68
CA LEU A 79 8.65 5.94 0.66
C LEU A 79 7.29 6.31 1.27
N ALA A 80 6.37 6.82 0.45
CA ALA A 80 5.02 7.17 0.90
C ALA A 80 4.16 5.92 1.17
N GLY A 81 4.31 4.87 0.36
CA GLY A 81 3.57 3.61 0.49
C GLY A 81 3.58 3.01 1.91
N PRO A 82 4.74 2.76 2.53
CA PRO A 82 4.84 2.23 3.89
C PRO A 82 4.16 3.10 4.96
N LEU A 83 4.24 4.42 4.83
CA LEU A 83 3.60 5.34 5.76
C LEU A 83 2.08 5.25 5.64
N VAL A 84 1.58 5.31 4.41
CA VAL A 84 0.15 5.21 4.12
C VAL A 84 -0.39 3.84 4.53
N GLY A 85 0.29 2.75 4.17
CA GLY A 85 -0.14 1.39 4.47
C GLY A 85 -0.15 1.09 5.97
N GLY A 86 0.87 1.54 6.71
CA GLY A 86 0.93 1.40 8.16
C GLY A 86 -0.20 2.15 8.87
N ILE A 87 -0.45 3.39 8.45
CA ILE A 87 -1.53 4.23 8.99
C ILE A 87 -2.90 3.63 8.65
N ALA A 88 -3.13 3.23 7.39
CA ALA A 88 -4.40 2.68 6.94
C ALA A 88 -4.77 1.39 7.71
N LEU A 89 -3.82 0.47 7.86
CA LEU A 89 -4.06 -0.78 8.58
C LEU A 89 -4.18 -0.57 10.10
N GLY A 90 -3.45 0.40 10.65
CA GLY A 90 -3.60 0.84 12.04
C GLY A 90 -4.99 1.40 12.34
N PHE A 91 -5.50 2.30 11.50
CA PHE A 91 -6.86 2.85 11.63
C PHE A 91 -7.93 1.79 11.43
N TYR A 92 -7.75 0.89 10.46
CA TYR A 92 -8.67 -0.23 10.26
C TYR A 92 -8.76 -1.12 11.51
N SER A 93 -7.62 -1.38 12.14
CA SER A 93 -7.55 -2.19 13.37
C SER A 93 -8.23 -1.49 14.55
N LEU A 94 -8.08 -0.16 14.67
CA LEU A 94 -8.78 0.67 15.68
C LEU A 94 -10.31 0.63 15.53
N GLN A 95 -10.81 0.55 14.30
CA GLN A 95 -12.25 0.60 14.00
C GLN A 95 -12.92 -0.78 13.90
N SER A 96 -12.18 -1.88 14.05
CA SER A 96 -12.75 -3.22 13.90
C SER A 96 -13.94 -3.45 14.86
N ASN A 97 -15.06 -3.95 14.38
CA ASN A 97 -16.36 -4.00 15.11
C ASN A 97 -16.44 -4.99 16.29
N TYR A 98 -15.32 -5.54 16.76
CA TYR A 98 -15.32 -6.53 17.84
C TYR A 98 -15.45 -5.90 19.25
N TRP A 99 -15.06 -4.64 19.41
CA TRP A 99 -14.94 -3.97 20.72
C TRP A 99 -16.21 -3.31 21.31
N PRO A 100 -17.21 -2.83 20.52
CA PRO A 100 -18.42 -2.24 21.07
C PRO A 100 -19.25 -3.20 21.94
N GLN A 101 -18.96 -4.49 21.85
CA GLN A 101 -19.65 -5.58 22.54
C GLN A 101 -19.01 -5.90 23.90
N MET A 102 -17.84 -5.32 24.23
CA MET A 102 -17.21 -5.49 25.54
C MET A 102 -17.81 -4.51 26.56
N ASN A 103 -18.17 -5.05 27.72
CA ASN A 103 -18.75 -4.28 28.84
C ASN A 103 -17.75 -3.29 29.45
N ASP A 104 -16.44 -3.56 29.30
CA ASP A 104 -15.36 -2.75 29.85
C ASP A 104 -14.63 -1.96 28.75
N GLN A 105 -15.08 -0.71 28.54
CA GLN A 105 -14.70 0.13 27.41
C GLN A 105 -13.22 0.56 27.44
N ASP A 106 -12.64 0.70 28.64
CA ASP A 106 -11.25 1.12 28.80
C ASP A 106 -10.28 0.00 28.42
N LEU A 107 -10.59 -1.24 28.80
CA LEU A 107 -9.86 -2.42 28.35
C LEU A 107 -9.99 -2.60 26.83
N ALA A 108 -11.19 -2.41 26.28
CA ALA A 108 -11.45 -2.54 24.86
C ALA A 108 -10.62 -1.54 24.02
N ARG A 109 -10.50 -0.28 24.47
CA ARG A 109 -9.65 0.74 23.86
C ARG A 109 -8.17 0.40 23.93
N TRP A 110 -7.70 -0.11 25.07
CA TRP A 110 -6.30 -0.50 25.23
C TRP A 110 -5.92 -1.63 24.27
N ILE A 111 -6.77 -2.66 24.13
CA ILE A 111 -6.52 -3.76 23.20
C ILE A 111 -6.58 -3.26 21.74
N ALA A 112 -7.52 -2.38 21.40
CA ALA A 112 -7.61 -1.78 20.06
C ALA A 112 -6.35 -0.98 19.71
N GLN A 113 -5.79 -0.21 20.65
CA GLN A 113 -4.53 0.51 20.46
C GLN A 113 -3.34 -0.45 20.28
N GLN A 114 -3.29 -1.54 21.05
CA GLN A 114 -2.25 -2.54 20.86
C GLN A 114 -2.36 -3.26 19.51
N ALA A 115 -3.58 -3.58 19.07
CA ALA A 115 -3.83 -4.17 17.76
C ALA A 115 -3.40 -3.20 16.65
N ALA A 116 -3.73 -1.91 16.80
CA ALA A 116 -3.32 -0.86 15.87
C ALA A 116 -1.79 -0.75 15.77
N LEU A 117 -1.10 -0.72 16.90
CA LEU A 117 0.37 -0.67 16.95
C LEU A 117 0.99 -1.91 16.30
N LYS A 118 0.44 -3.10 16.57
CA LYS A 118 0.88 -4.36 15.95
C LYS A 118 0.60 -4.39 14.44
N ALA A 119 -0.43 -3.68 13.97
CA ALA A 119 -0.81 -3.60 12.57
C ALA A 119 0.05 -2.61 11.75
N ILE A 120 0.79 -1.70 12.38
CA ILE A 120 1.63 -0.73 11.66
C ILE A 120 2.69 -1.44 10.82
N VAL A 121 3.45 -2.38 11.39
CA VAL A 121 4.54 -3.08 10.70
C VAL A 121 4.03 -3.86 9.47
N PRO A 122 3.04 -4.77 9.58
CA PRO A 122 2.50 -5.45 8.40
C PRO A 122 1.87 -4.46 7.43
N GLY A 123 1.16 -3.43 7.91
CA GLY A 123 0.62 -2.36 7.06
C GLY A 123 1.69 -1.63 6.25
N SER A 124 2.83 -1.32 6.85
CA SER A 124 3.95 -0.67 6.17
C SER A 124 4.60 -1.58 5.11
N ILE A 125 4.72 -2.87 5.38
CA ILE A 125 5.20 -3.85 4.40
C ILE A 125 4.23 -3.94 3.22
N TYR A 126 2.93 -4.01 3.50
CA TYR A 126 1.90 -4.02 2.45
C TYR A 126 1.94 -2.75 1.59
N GLY A 127 2.05 -1.58 2.24
CA GLY A 127 2.15 -0.31 1.55
C GLY A 127 3.41 -0.21 0.67
N LEU A 128 4.54 -0.76 1.11
CA LEU A 128 5.77 -0.83 0.30
C LEU A 128 5.56 -1.69 -0.95
N LEU A 129 5.03 -2.90 -0.77
CA LEU A 129 4.81 -3.87 -1.85
C LEU A 129 3.79 -3.34 -2.87
N SER A 130 2.72 -2.70 -2.39
CA SER A 130 1.70 -2.04 -3.20
C SER A 130 2.32 -0.92 -4.05
N ALA A 131 3.10 -0.03 -3.43
CA ALA A 131 3.76 1.08 -4.13
C ALA A 131 4.83 0.61 -5.14
N ALA A 132 5.54 -0.48 -4.82
CA ALA A 132 6.50 -1.10 -5.73
C ALA A 132 5.78 -1.71 -6.94
N ALA A 133 4.70 -2.46 -6.72
CA ALA A 133 3.87 -3.03 -7.79
C ALA A 133 3.25 -1.92 -8.67
N PHE A 134 2.77 -0.83 -8.05
CA PHE A 134 2.28 0.34 -8.76
C PHE A 134 3.36 0.95 -9.65
N SER A 135 4.55 1.18 -9.09
CA SER A 135 5.68 1.80 -9.80
C SER A 135 6.13 0.95 -10.99
N VAL A 136 6.19 -0.37 -10.82
CA VAL A 136 6.51 -1.33 -11.90
C VAL A 136 5.42 -1.33 -12.97
N GLY A 137 4.14 -1.47 -12.58
CA GLY A 137 3.02 -1.54 -13.52
C GLY A 137 2.79 -0.23 -14.30
N ALA A 138 3.02 0.92 -13.67
CA ALA A 138 2.96 2.23 -14.33
C ALA A 138 4.26 2.58 -15.09
N GLY A 139 5.31 1.77 -14.96
CA GLY A 139 6.61 2.01 -15.58
C GLY A 139 7.30 3.28 -15.07
N VAL A 140 7.07 3.63 -13.79
CA VAL A 140 7.72 4.75 -13.10
C VAL A 140 9.14 4.33 -12.75
N LYS A 141 10.13 5.08 -13.23
CA LYS A 141 11.55 4.83 -12.94
C LYS A 141 12.01 5.62 -11.72
N VAL A 142 13.07 5.12 -11.08
CA VAL A 142 13.83 5.91 -10.11
C VAL A 142 14.60 6.98 -10.89
N ARG A 143 14.29 8.25 -10.67
CA ARG A 143 15.12 9.34 -11.21
C ARG A 143 16.27 9.61 -10.24
N PRO A 144 17.53 9.56 -10.69
CA PRO A 144 18.62 10.12 -9.91
C PRO A 144 18.34 11.61 -9.74
N GLY A 145 18.48 12.10 -8.50
CA GLY A 145 18.39 13.53 -8.23
C GLY A 145 19.36 14.25 -9.16
N ARG A 146 18.90 15.34 -9.79
CA ARG A 146 19.80 16.23 -10.51
C ARG A 146 20.89 16.65 -9.53
N HIS A 147 22.10 16.15 -9.70
CA HIS A 147 23.27 16.83 -9.17
C HIS A 147 23.28 18.22 -9.81
N PRO A 148 23.21 19.31 -9.01
CA PRO A 148 23.50 20.63 -9.55
C PRO A 148 25.02 20.69 -9.81
N ASN A 149 25.39 21.03 -11.04
CA ASN A 149 26.70 21.51 -11.46
C ASN A 149 27.94 20.63 -11.17
N SER A 150 28.38 19.89 -12.18
CA SER A 150 29.77 20.04 -12.65
C SER A 150 29.67 20.80 -13.98
N GLY A 151 29.83 22.12 -14.02
CA GLY A 151 31.12 22.74 -13.76
C GLY A 151 32.09 22.41 -14.90
N SER A 152 31.71 22.67 -16.16
CA SER A 152 32.63 22.70 -17.29
C SER A 152 33.11 24.14 -17.46
N TYR A 153 34.29 24.42 -16.90
CA TYR A 153 35.16 25.51 -17.34
C TYR A 153 35.67 25.22 -18.75
#